data_AF-A0A9E2VJX0-F1
#
_entry.id   AF-A0A9E2VJX0-F1
#
_cell.length_a   1.000
_cell.length_b   1.000
_cell.length_c   1.000
_cell.angle_alpha   90.00
_cell.angle_beta   90.00
_cell.angle_gamma   90.00
#
_symmetry.space_group_name_H-M   'P 1'
#
loop_
_entity.id
_entity.type
_entity.pdbx_description
1 polymer ?
#
loop_
_entity_poly.entity_id
_entity_poly.type
_entity_poly.pdbx_seq_one_letter_code
_entity_poly.pdbx_strand_id
1 'polypeptide(L)'
;MILIALRNLFQEKSRLLISIGGVAFAIILMSSLFGIYVGGIEQDARFIQSSPADIFVLRQGMDDMYHGVPLVSLADIGRLRQEKGIKELIPVISLRPAVENGDRHYNLFLSSFTPTDPKQGPWPISAGTRLISDNEIIIPTALAKKVQ
;
A
#
# COMPACT_ATOMS: atom_id res chain seq x y z
N MET A 1 -12.70 23.87 43.24
CA MET A 1 -11.27 24.01 42.83
C MET A 1 -11.10 24.32 41.35
N ILE A 2 -11.78 23.62 40.42
CA ILE A 2 -11.73 23.89 38.96
C ILE A 2 -12.03 25.36 38.59
N LEU A 3 -12.99 25.99 39.25
CA LEU A 3 -13.37 27.38 38.98
C LEU A 3 -12.24 28.39 39.27
N ILE A 4 -11.41 28.11 40.28
CA ILE A 4 -10.25 28.94 40.65
C ILE A 4 -9.13 28.76 39.64
N ALA A 5 -8.88 27.52 39.21
CA ALA A 5 -7.88 27.21 38.19
C ALA A 5 -8.20 27.89 36.84
N LEU A 6 -9.46 27.83 36.39
CA LEU A 6 -9.91 28.50 35.17
C LEU A 6 -9.71 30.02 35.26
N ARG A 7 -10.08 30.63 36.38
CA ARG A 7 -9.92 32.07 36.59
C ARG A 7 -8.46 32.50 36.57
N ASN A 8 -7.56 31.69 37.12
CA ASN A 8 -6.12 31.92 37.09
C ASN A 8 -5.54 31.76 35.67
N LEU A 9 -6.04 30.77 34.92
CA LEU A 9 -5.65 30.52 33.53
C LEU A 9 -5.97 31.69 32.60
N PHE A 10 -7.13 32.34 32.79
CA PHE A 10 -7.57 33.48 32.00
C PHE A 10 -6.93 34.83 32.40
N GLN A 11 -6.18 34.90 33.51
CA GLN A 11 -5.40 36.10 33.84
C GLN A 11 -4.16 36.22 32.93
N GLU A 12 -3.49 35.10 32.64
CA GLU A 12 -2.27 35.04 31.83
C GLU A 12 -2.57 34.60 30.38
N LYS A 13 -3.42 35.37 29.68
CA LYS A 13 -3.97 35.01 28.36
C LYS A 13 -2.90 34.68 27.32
N SER A 14 -1.80 35.44 27.29
CA SER A 14 -0.71 35.22 26.33
C SER A 14 0.01 33.88 26.59
N ARG A 15 0.34 33.59 27.86
CA ARG A 15 0.96 32.32 28.26
C ARG A 15 0.05 31.13 27.97
N LEU A 16 -1.25 31.30 28.22
CA LEU A 16 -2.26 30.29 27.91
C LEU A 16 -2.35 30.02 26.40
N LEU A 17 -2.41 31.07 25.58
CA LEU A 17 -2.48 30.95 24.12
C LEU A 17 -1.25 30.25 23.55
N ILE A 18 -0.04 30.61 24.02
CA ILE A 18 1.20 29.97 23.58
C ILE A 18 1.21 28.49 23.97
N SER A 19 0.77 28.15 25.18
CA SER A 19 0.74 26.77 25.67
C SER A 19 -0.28 25.91 24.92
N ILE A 20 -1.51 26.41 24.74
CA ILE A 20 -2.54 25.73 23.95
C ILE A 20 -2.09 25.62 22.49
N GLY A 21 -1.50 26.66 21.92
CA GLY A 21 -1.01 26.66 20.54
C GLY A 21 0.06 25.59 20.32
N GLY A 22 1.02 25.47 21.24
CA GLY A 22 2.05 24.43 21.17
C GLY A 22 1.48 23.01 21.25
N VAL A 23 0.57 22.76 22.19
CA VAL A 23 -0.08 21.45 22.34
C VAL A 23 -0.95 21.12 21.13
N ALA A 24 -1.76 22.07 20.66
CA ALA A 24 -2.59 21.89 19.47
C ALA A 24 -1.75 21.60 18.23
N PHE A 25 -0.64 22.34 18.05
CA PHE A 25 0.29 22.11 16.95
C PHE A 25 0.93 20.72 17.00
N ALA A 26 1.38 20.27 18.18
CA ALA A 26 1.92 18.94 18.36
C ALA A 26 0.89 17.84 18.04
N ILE A 27 -0.36 18.02 18.47
CA ILE A 27 -1.45 17.08 18.16
C ILE A 27 -1.73 17.03 16.66
N ILE A 28 -1.79 18.17 15.97
CA ILE A 28 -1.99 18.23 14.52
C ILE A 28 -0.86 17.52 13.78
N LEU A 29 0.40 17.80 14.17
CA LEU A 29 1.57 17.18 13.57
C LEU A 29 1.53 15.65 13.76
N MET A 30 1.30 15.19 14.99
CA MET A 30 1.22 13.76 15.29
C MET A 30 0.08 13.07 14.54
N SER A 31 -1.09 13.71 14.47
CA SER A 31 -2.25 13.19 13.74
C SER A 31 -1.97 13.11 12.24
N SER A 32 -1.26 14.10 11.70
CA SER A 32 -0.86 14.11 10.28
C SER A 32 0.12 12.99 9.97
N LEU A 33 1.14 12.79 10.81
CA LEU A 33 2.10 11.70 10.68
C LEU A 33 1.40 10.33 10.78
N PHE A 34 0.47 10.18 11.72
CA PHE A 34 -0.30 8.96 11.89
C PHE A 34 -1.20 8.68 10.68
N GLY A 35 -1.86 9.71 10.13
CA GLY A 35 -2.67 9.59 8.92
C GLY A 35 -1.85 9.15 7.71
N ILE A 36 -0.64 9.70 7.53
CA ILE A 36 0.28 9.27 6.48
C ILE A 36 0.71 7.82 6.68
N TYR A 37 1.05 7.45 7.92
CA TYR A 37 1.50 6.10 8.25
C TYR A 37 0.40 5.05 7.98
N VAL A 38 -0.82 5.27 8.47
CA VAL A 38 -1.95 4.37 8.25
C VAL A 38 -2.30 4.31 6.76
N GLY A 39 -2.32 5.45 6.07
CA GLY A 39 -2.58 5.48 4.62
C GLY A 39 -1.53 4.71 3.80
N GLY A 40 -0.27 4.72 4.24
CA GLY A 40 0.81 3.90 3.66
C GLY A 40 0.55 2.40 3.84
N ILE A 41 0.28 1.98 5.08
CA ILE A 41 -0.02 0.57 5.39
C ILE A 41 -1.23 0.07 4.59
N GLU A 42 -2.30 0.85 4.50
CA GLU A 42 -3.48 0.48 3.71
C GLU A 42 -3.14 0.32 2.22
N GLN A 43 -2.28 1.20 1.68
CA GLN A 43 -1.83 1.10 0.28
C GLN A 43 -1.01 -0.16 0.03
N ASP A 44 -0.13 -0.54 0.95
CA ASP A 44 0.71 -1.72 0.80
C ASP A 44 -0.09 -3.01 0.99
N ALA A 45 -1.06 -3.00 1.91
CA ALA A 45 -1.93 -4.15 2.19
C ALA A 45 -3.06 -4.33 1.15
N ARG A 46 -3.36 -3.31 0.32
CA ARG A 46 -4.46 -3.35 -0.66
C ARG A 46 -4.44 -4.58 -1.55
N PHE A 47 -3.25 -5.03 -1.97
CA PHE A 47 -3.11 -6.24 -2.80
C PHE A 47 -3.60 -7.50 -2.08
N ILE A 48 -3.18 -7.68 -0.83
CA ILE A 48 -3.58 -8.81 0.02
C ILE A 48 -5.07 -8.73 0.36
N GLN A 49 -5.55 -7.55 0.76
CA GLN A 49 -6.93 -7.32 1.18
C GLN A 49 -7.95 -7.50 0.04
N SER A 50 -7.55 -7.20 -1.20
CA SER A 50 -8.45 -7.31 -2.37
C SER A 50 -8.35 -8.67 -3.07
N SER A 51 -7.37 -9.49 -2.69
CA SER A 51 -7.17 -10.81 -3.28
C SER A 51 -8.16 -11.82 -2.69
N PRO A 52 -8.79 -12.67 -3.52
CA PRO A 52 -9.64 -13.76 -3.03
C PRO A 52 -8.86 -14.97 -2.51
N ALA A 53 -7.54 -14.86 -2.36
CA ALA A 53 -6.69 -15.96 -1.89
C ALA A 53 -6.84 -16.20 -0.39
N ASP A 54 -7.04 -17.46 0.00
CA ASP A 54 -7.11 -17.86 1.41
C ASP A 54 -5.72 -17.93 2.07
N ILE A 55 -4.69 -18.27 1.29
CA ILE A 55 -3.32 -18.49 1.78
C ILE A 55 -2.33 -17.84 0.80
N PHE A 56 -1.37 -17.10 1.36
CA PHE A 56 -0.22 -16.57 0.63
C PHE A 56 1.02 -17.39 0.98
N VAL A 57 1.77 -17.82 -0.05
CA VAL A 57 3.01 -18.58 0.12
C VAL A 57 4.17 -17.68 -0.25
N LEU A 58 5.12 -17.51 0.68
CA LEU A 58 6.33 -16.72 0.51
C LEU A 58 7.56 -17.62 0.67
N ARG A 59 8.71 -17.14 0.18
CA ARG A 59 9.99 -17.81 0.43
C ARG A 59 10.30 -17.78 1.93
N GLN A 60 10.88 -18.86 2.44
CA GLN A 60 11.37 -18.91 3.81
C GLN A 60 12.33 -17.74 4.12
N GLY A 61 12.11 -17.07 5.25
CA GLY A 61 12.88 -15.90 5.67
C GLY A 61 12.38 -14.56 5.12
N MET A 62 11.24 -14.55 4.43
CA MET A 62 10.52 -13.34 4.07
C MET A 62 9.32 -13.14 4.99
N ASP A 63 9.25 -11.98 5.64
CA ASP A 63 8.13 -11.60 6.51
C ASP A 63 7.04 -10.84 5.74
N ASP A 64 7.34 -10.34 4.54
CA ASP A 64 6.39 -9.64 3.67
C ASP A 64 6.73 -9.77 2.18
N MET A 65 5.79 -9.36 1.32
CA MET A 65 5.93 -9.28 -0.14
C MET A 65 6.59 -7.99 -0.61
N TYR A 66 6.92 -7.09 0.31
CA TYR A 66 7.32 -5.72 0.02
C TYR A 66 8.86 -5.61 -0.04
N HIS A 67 9.57 -6.04 0.99
CA HIS A 67 11.00 -5.81 1.17
C HIS A 67 11.90 -6.81 0.45
N GLY A 68 11.34 -7.81 -0.24
CA GLY A 68 12.09 -8.78 -1.04
C GLY A 68 11.36 -9.21 -2.30
N VAL A 69 12.06 -9.95 -3.17
CA VAL A 69 11.46 -10.59 -4.34
C VAL A 69 11.03 -12.00 -3.94
N PRO A 70 9.73 -12.30 -3.81
CA PRO A 70 9.25 -13.63 -3.42
C PRO A 70 9.35 -14.59 -4.61
N LEU A 71 10.56 -15.01 -4.94
CA LEU A 71 10.79 -16.04 -5.96
C LEU A 71 10.64 -17.42 -5.32
N VAL A 72 9.52 -18.07 -5.63
CA VAL A 72 9.29 -19.49 -5.35
C VAL A 72 9.75 -20.29 -6.57
N SER A 73 10.44 -21.42 -6.33
CA SER A 73 10.95 -22.22 -7.45
C SER A 73 9.79 -22.87 -8.24
N LEU A 74 9.98 -23.02 -9.55
CA LEU A 74 9.01 -23.73 -10.40
C LEU A 74 8.76 -25.18 -9.92
N ALA A 75 9.77 -25.80 -9.31
CA ALA A 75 9.64 -27.13 -8.73
C ALA A 75 8.69 -27.14 -7.53
N ASP A 76 8.77 -26.14 -6.64
CA ASP A 76 7.87 -26.03 -5.49
C ASP A 76 6.44 -25.71 -5.94
N ILE A 77 6.27 -24.84 -6.93
CA ILE A 77 4.96 -24.59 -7.59
C ILE A 77 4.40 -25.89 -8.15
N GLY A 78 5.24 -26.71 -8.81
CA GLY A 78 4.86 -28.02 -9.33
C GLY A 78 4.39 -28.99 -8.25
N ARG A 79 5.06 -29.02 -7.09
CA ARG A 79 4.63 -29.84 -5.94
C ARG A 79 3.31 -29.36 -5.36
N LEU A 80 3.15 -28.06 -5.14
CA LEU A 80 1.90 -27.48 -4.64
C LEU A 80 0.71 -27.78 -5.54
N ARG A 81 0.89 -27.78 -6.87
CA ARG A 81 -0.19 -28.17 -7.81
C ARG A 81 -0.67 -29.62 -7.65
N GLN A 82 0.13 -30.50 -7.05
CA GLN A 82 -0.20 -31.91 -6.85
C GLN A 82 -0.85 -32.17 -5.49
N GLU A 83 -0.81 -31.20 -4.57
CA GLU A 83 -1.35 -31.36 -3.23
C GLU A 83 -2.88 -31.42 -3.22
N LYS A 84 -3.41 -32.45 -2.57
CA LYS A 84 -4.85 -32.61 -2.39
C LYS A 84 -5.35 -31.57 -1.39
N GLY A 85 -6.25 -30.69 -1.84
CA GLY A 85 -6.82 -29.62 -1.02
C GLY A 85 -6.57 -28.22 -1.58
N ILE A 86 -5.61 -28.07 -2.50
CA ILE A 86 -5.40 -26.82 -3.23
C ILE A 86 -6.37 -26.77 -4.40
N LYS A 87 -7.40 -25.93 -4.29
CA LYS A 87 -8.41 -25.74 -5.34
C LYS A 87 -7.85 -24.95 -6.53
N GLU A 88 -7.03 -23.94 -6.23
CA GLU A 88 -6.51 -23.00 -7.21
C GLU A 88 -5.15 -22.47 -6.73
N LEU A 89 -4.18 -22.40 -7.63
CA LEU A 89 -2.85 -21.87 -7.35
C LEU A 89 -2.53 -20.77 -8.35
N ILE A 90 -2.36 -19.56 -7.84
CA ILE A 90 -2.12 -18.36 -8.64
C ILE A 90 -0.68 -17.90 -8.38
N PRO A 91 0.25 -18.08 -9.33
CA PRO A 91 1.60 -17.53 -9.20
C PRO A 91 1.56 -16.02 -9.45
N VAL A 92 2.18 -15.26 -8.55
CA VAL A 92 2.32 -13.80 -8.68
C VAL A 92 3.80 -13.46 -8.57
N ILE A 93 4.28 -12.66 -9.53
CA ILE A 93 5.62 -12.10 -9.54
C ILE A 93 5.50 -10.62 -9.23
N SER A 94 6.23 -10.16 -8.21
CA SER A 94 6.30 -8.75 -7.86
C SER A 94 7.74 -8.24 -7.93
N LEU A 95 7.91 -7.08 -8.54
CA LEU A 95 9.19 -6.47 -8.90
C LEU A 95 9.19 -5.01 -8.45
N ARG A 96 10.38 -4.45 -8.21
CA ARG A 96 10.55 -3.00 -8.00
C ARG A 96 11.45 -2.37 -9.08
N PRO A 97 10.94 -2.16 -10.30
CA PRO A 97 11.72 -1.47 -11.30
C PRO A 97 11.83 0.02 -10.98
N ALA A 98 13.02 0.57 -11.20
CA ALA A 98 13.19 1.99 -11.48
C ALA A 98 12.78 2.22 -12.95
N VAL A 99 11.82 3.11 -13.17
CA VAL A 99 11.26 3.42 -14.48
C VAL A 99 11.47 4.90 -14.76
N GLU A 100 11.98 5.20 -15.94
CA GLU A 100 12.20 6.57 -16.42
C GLU A 100 11.13 6.94 -17.44
N ASN A 101 10.59 8.16 -17.32
CA ASN A 101 9.69 8.72 -18.33
C ASN A 101 10.01 10.21 -18.50
N GLY A 102 10.68 10.55 -19.61
CA GLY A 102 11.29 11.86 -19.79
C GLY A 102 12.33 12.13 -18.68
N ASP A 103 12.25 13.29 -18.04
CA ASP A 103 13.14 13.69 -16.93
C ASP A 103 12.70 13.16 -15.55
N ARG A 104 11.66 12.31 -15.50
CA ARG A 104 11.10 11.79 -14.23
C ARG A 104 11.53 10.35 -14.00
N HIS A 105 12.00 10.09 -12.78
CA HIS A 105 12.34 8.75 -12.30
C HIS A 105 11.27 8.27 -11.31
N TYR A 106 10.79 7.05 -11.49
CA TYR A 106 9.77 6.42 -10.66
C TYR A 106 10.29 5.09 -10.12
N ASN A 107 10.16 4.87 -8.81
CA ASN A 107 10.29 3.54 -8.24
C ASN A 107 8.90 2.93 -8.16
N LEU A 108 8.62 1.97 -9.04
CA LEU A 108 7.30 1.34 -9.12
C LEU A 108 7.32 0.00 -8.40
N PHE A 109 6.17 -0.38 -7.85
CA PHE A 109 5.91 -1.75 -7.44
C PHE A 109 5.05 -2.39 -8.53
N LEU A 110 5.67 -3.26 -9.33
CA LEU A 110 5.02 -3.95 -10.43
C LEU A 110 4.61 -5.34 -9.97
N SER A 111 3.34 -5.68 -10.10
CA SER A 111 2.83 -7.02 -9.81
C SER A 111 2.23 -7.62 -11.08
N SER A 112 2.60 -8.86 -11.39
CA SER A 112 1.98 -9.62 -12.47
C SER A 112 0.54 -9.95 -12.14
N PHE A 113 -0.28 -10.08 -13.18
CA PHE A 113 -1.63 -10.63 -13.08
C PHE A 113 -1.98 -11.32 -14.39
N THR A 114 -2.92 -12.26 -14.34
CA THR A 114 -3.50 -12.87 -15.54
C THR A 114 -4.69 -12.02 -16.03
N PRO A 115 -4.64 -11.42 -17.25
CA PRO A 115 -5.70 -10.52 -17.72
C PRO A 115 -7.09 -11.17 -17.80
N THR A 116 -7.13 -12.46 -18.15
CA THR A 116 -8.36 -13.24 -18.28
C THR A 116 -8.92 -13.75 -16.96
N ASP A 117 -8.15 -13.67 -15.87
CA ASP A 117 -8.60 -14.12 -14.55
C ASP A 117 -9.11 -12.92 -13.74
N PRO A 118 -10.42 -12.76 -13.57
CA PRO A 118 -10.98 -11.63 -12.82
C PRO A 118 -10.74 -11.73 -11.32
N LYS A 119 -10.13 -12.82 -10.81
CA LYS A 119 -9.73 -13.02 -9.40
C LYS A 119 -8.32 -12.53 -9.09
N GLN A 120 -7.58 -12.05 -10.08
CA GLN A 120 -6.30 -11.36 -9.89
C GLN A 120 -6.45 -9.86 -10.12
N GLY A 121 -5.67 -9.03 -9.42
CA GLY A 121 -5.70 -7.58 -9.63
C GLY A 121 -5.48 -7.18 -11.10
N PRO A 122 -5.66 -5.90 -11.47
CA PRO A 122 -6.10 -4.78 -10.65
C PRO A 122 -7.62 -4.58 -10.68
N TRP A 123 -8.18 -4.05 -9.57
CA TRP A 123 -9.59 -3.61 -9.52
C TRP A 123 -9.80 -2.42 -8.57
N PRO A 124 -10.81 -1.58 -8.83
CA PRO A 124 -11.54 -1.42 -10.10
C PRO A 124 -10.71 -0.65 -11.14
N ILE A 125 -10.98 -0.87 -12.43
CA ILE A 125 -10.37 -0.10 -13.52
C ILE A 125 -11.22 1.14 -13.77
N SER A 126 -10.62 2.33 -13.64
CA SER A 126 -11.32 3.60 -13.83
C SER A 126 -11.40 4.04 -15.30
N ALA A 127 -10.44 3.63 -16.13
CA ALA A 127 -10.36 3.96 -17.55
C ALA A 127 -9.50 2.93 -18.30
N GLY A 128 -9.77 2.73 -19.59
CA GLY A 128 -9.07 1.73 -20.41
C GLY A 128 -9.67 0.33 -20.29
N THR A 129 -8.85 -0.70 -20.53
CA THR A 129 -9.25 -2.11 -20.52
C THR A 129 -8.39 -2.93 -19.57
N ARG A 130 -8.95 -4.02 -19.04
CA ARG A 130 -8.20 -5.04 -18.28
C ARG A 130 -7.35 -5.93 -19.18
N LEU A 131 -7.84 -6.18 -20.39
CA LEU A 131 -7.19 -7.04 -21.36
C LEU A 131 -6.07 -6.24 -22.02
N ILE A 132 -4.88 -6.40 -21.46
CA ILE A 132 -3.64 -5.76 -21.91
C ILE A 132 -2.75 -6.76 -22.64
N SER A 133 -1.90 -6.25 -23.53
CA SER A 133 -0.86 -7.01 -24.22
C SER A 133 0.42 -7.11 -23.38
N ASP A 134 1.38 -7.95 -23.79
CA ASP A 134 2.61 -8.23 -23.03
C ASP A 134 3.47 -6.99 -22.68
N ASN A 135 3.36 -5.91 -23.47
CA ASN A 135 4.13 -4.67 -23.29
C ASN A 135 3.31 -3.52 -22.70
N GLU A 136 2.12 -3.81 -22.20
CA GLU A 136 1.24 -2.84 -21.57
C GLU A 136 1.23 -3.04 -20.06
N ILE A 137 0.99 -1.96 -19.32
CA ILE A 137 0.86 -2.00 -17.87
C ILE A 137 -0.38 -1.22 -17.46
N ILE A 138 -1.02 -1.67 -16.39
CA ILE A 138 -2.10 -0.91 -15.75
C ILE A 138 -1.48 -0.16 -14.58
N ILE A 139 -1.63 1.16 -14.59
CA ILE A 139 -1.12 2.05 -13.55
C ILE A 139 -2.27 2.62 -12.69
N PRO A 140 -2.03 2.89 -11.40
CA PRO A 140 -2.99 3.59 -10.57
C PRO A 140 -3.33 4.98 -11.13
N THR A 141 -4.56 5.45 -10.94
CA THR A 141 -5.01 6.78 -11.39
C THR A 141 -4.11 7.91 -10.84
N ALA A 142 -3.56 7.74 -9.64
CA ALA A 142 -2.62 8.68 -9.04
C ALA A 142 -1.30 8.79 -9.82
N LEU A 143 -0.82 7.69 -10.42
CA LEU A 143 0.35 7.70 -11.28
C LEU A 143 0.00 8.23 -12.67
N ALA A 144 -1.16 7.86 -13.22
CA ALA A 144 -1.62 8.33 -14.53
C ALA A 144 -1.66 9.87 -14.60
N LYS A 145 -2.16 10.54 -13.56
CA LYS A 145 -2.18 12.01 -13.45
C LYS A 145 -0.79 12.66 -13.38
N LYS A 146 0.25 11.91 -13.01
CA LYS A 146 1.64 12.37 -12.93
C LYS A 146 2.46 12.04 -14.18
N VAL A 147 1.90 11.29 -15.11
CA VAL A 147 2.61 10.82 -16.31
C VAL A 147 2.06 11.47 -17.58
N GLN A 148 0.83 12.02 -17.51
CA GLN A 148 0.33 13.03 -18.46
C GLN A 148 1.09 14.34 -18.33
#